data_AF-A0A850M100-F1
#
_entry.id   AF-A0A850M100-F1
#
_cell.length_a   1.000
_cell.length_b   1.000
_cell.length_c   1.000
_cell.angle_alpha   90.00
_cell.angle_beta   90.00
_cell.angle_gamma   90.00
#
_symmetry.space_group_name_H-M   'P 1'
#
loop_
_entity.id
_entity.type
_entity.pdbx_description
1 polymer ?
#
loop_
_entity_poly.entity_id
_entity_poly.type
_entity_poly.pdbx_seq_one_letter_code
_entity_poly.pdbx_strand_id
1 'polypeptide(L)'
;INVALNILLVPRYTYYGAASATILSLFFVFIVFYLVTSKRLYLRWNFIKVRRIIFVSLISGGISYILYNYFSDFSIEFVRLVLLGIIVLILFVSGLYIFSVFEPKETDILKGIYRKVLNKL
;
A
#
# COMPACT_ATOMS: atom_id res chain seq x y z
N ILE A 1 -8.04 -22.22 8.37
CA ILE A 1 -7.40 -21.08 9.08
C ILE A 1 -8.39 -19.94 9.27
N ASN A 2 -8.98 -19.38 8.19
CA ASN A 2 -9.98 -18.31 8.29
C ASN A 2 -11.19 -18.70 9.16
N VAL A 3 -11.75 -19.89 8.97
CA VAL A 3 -12.89 -20.39 9.80
C VAL A 3 -12.52 -20.50 11.29
N ALA A 4 -11.33 -21.02 11.61
CA ALA A 4 -10.87 -21.17 12.99
C ALA A 4 -10.61 -19.81 13.66
N LEU A 5 -9.99 -18.87 12.95
CA LEU A 5 -9.78 -17.50 13.41
C LEU A 5 -11.09 -16.74 13.59
N ASN A 6 -12.05 -16.92 12.68
CA ASN A 6 -13.37 -16.31 12.80
C ASN A 6 -14.12 -16.81 14.04
N ILE A 7 -14.11 -18.12 14.32
CA ILE A 7 -14.74 -18.69 15.52
C ILE A 7 -14.16 -18.08 16.81
N LEU A 8 -12.86 -17.77 16.82
CA LEU A 8 -12.18 -17.21 17.99
C LEU A 8 -12.36 -15.68 18.11
N LEU A 9 -12.26 -14.95 17.00
CA LEU A 9 -12.20 -13.49 16.98
C LEU A 9 -13.58 -12.83 16.87
N VAL A 10 -14.52 -13.43 16.16
CA VAL A 10 -15.84 -12.82 15.90
C VAL A 10 -16.67 -12.66 17.19
N PRO A 11 -16.72 -13.63 18.12
CA PRO A 11 -17.49 -13.45 19.36
C PRO A 11 -17.00 -12.27 20.22
N ARG A 12 -15.70 -11.94 20.14
CA ARG A 12 -15.07 -10.90 20.98
C ARG A 12 -14.95 -9.55 20.30
N TYR A 13 -14.74 -9.54 18.97
CA TYR A 13 -14.44 -8.32 18.20
C TYR A 13 -15.42 -8.08 17.04
N THR A 14 -16.51 -8.85 16.97
CA THR A 14 -17.59 -8.72 15.97
C THR A 14 -17.05 -8.58 14.55
N TYR A 15 -17.33 -7.44 13.90
CA TYR A 15 -16.93 -7.15 12.52
C TYR A 15 -15.43 -6.94 12.36
N TYR A 16 -14.79 -6.30 13.35
CA TYR A 16 -13.34 -6.12 13.35
C TYR A 16 -12.63 -7.48 13.43
N GLY A 17 -13.18 -8.40 14.24
CA GLY A 17 -12.68 -9.76 14.36
C GLY A 17 -12.66 -10.51 13.03
N ALA A 18 -13.74 -10.43 12.26
CA ALA A 18 -13.84 -11.05 10.94
C ALA A 18 -12.83 -10.47 9.93
N ALA A 19 -12.67 -9.14 9.92
CA ALA A 19 -11.71 -8.48 9.04
C ALA A 19 -10.27 -8.87 9.39
N SER A 20 -9.91 -8.84 10.68
CA SER A 20 -8.59 -9.24 11.15
C SER A 20 -8.28 -10.71 10.87
N ALA A 21 -9.26 -11.61 11.06
CA ALA A 21 -9.13 -13.03 10.72
C ALA A 21 -8.83 -13.26 9.24
N THR A 22 -9.45 -12.47 8.36
CA THR A 22 -9.22 -12.52 6.91
C THR A 22 -7.80 -12.07 6.56
N ILE A 23 -7.35 -10.94 7.10
CA ILE A 23 -5.99 -10.43 6.89
C ILE A 23 -4.95 -11.43 7.39
N LEU A 24 -5.12 -11.96 8.61
CA LEU A 24 -4.23 -12.97 9.18
C LEU A 24 -4.18 -14.25 8.35
N SER A 25 -5.34 -14.68 7.83
CA SER A 25 -5.42 -15.86 6.98
C SER A 25 -4.67 -15.65 5.66
N LEU A 26 -4.87 -14.51 4.99
CA LEU A 26 -4.15 -14.16 3.76
C LEU A 26 -2.65 -14.07 4.00
N PHE A 27 -2.24 -13.48 5.11
CA PHE A 27 -0.84 -13.40 5.50
C PHE A 27 -0.23 -14.79 5.74
N PHE A 28 -0.96 -15.68 6.41
CA PHE A 28 -0.51 -17.07 6.61
C PHE A 28 -0.40 -17.83 5.28
N VAL A 29 -1.40 -17.71 4.40
CA VAL A 29 -1.36 -18.31 3.05
C VAL A 29 -0.15 -17.80 2.28
N PHE A 30 0.14 -16.49 2.35
CA PHE A 30 1.33 -15.89 1.75
C PHE A 30 2.63 -16.51 2.30
N ILE A 31 2.75 -16.70 3.62
CA ILE A 31 3.92 -17.35 4.24
C ILE A 31 4.10 -18.78 3.75
N VAL A 32 3.03 -19.59 3.78
CA VAL A 32 3.09 -20.99 3.31
C VAL A 32 3.49 -21.04 1.84
N PHE A 33 2.89 -20.19 1.02
CA PHE A 33 3.22 -20.09 -0.40
C PHE A 33 4.68 -19.70 -0.62
N TYR A 34 5.19 -18.72 0.14
CA TYR A 34 6.60 -18.31 0.10
C TYR A 34 7.54 -19.47 0.48
N LEU A 35 7.24 -20.21 1.55
CA LEU A 35 8.07 -21.34 2.01
C LEU A 35 8.07 -22.52 1.02
N VAL A 36 6.93 -22.83 0.41
CA VAL A 36 6.81 -23.91 -0.58
C VAL A 36 7.52 -23.52 -1.89
N THR A 37 7.29 -22.30 -2.35
CA THR A 37 7.83 -21.79 -3.62
C THR A 37 9.33 -21.53 -3.56
N SER A 38 9.84 -21.00 -2.44
CA SER A 38 11.28 -20.80 -2.25
C SER A 38 12.07 -22.11 -2.36
N LYS A 39 11.50 -23.22 -1.89
CA LYS A 39 12.11 -24.56 -1.99
C LYS A 39 12.01 -25.20 -3.38
N ARG A 40 10.98 -24.89 -4.18
CA ARG A 40 10.72 -25.57 -5.47
C ARG A 40 11.12 -24.77 -6.70
N LEU A 41 11.05 -23.44 -6.66
CA LEU A 41 11.16 -22.60 -7.86
C LEU A 41 12.34 -21.62 -7.84
N TYR A 42 13.24 -21.68 -6.84
CA TYR A 42 14.40 -20.78 -6.70
C TYR A 42 14.07 -19.30 -6.98
N LEU A 43 12.88 -18.88 -6.57
CA LEU A 43 12.38 -17.54 -6.84
C LEU A 43 13.27 -16.55 -6.09
N ARG A 44 14.02 -15.70 -6.82
CA ARG A 44 14.87 -14.66 -6.24
C ARG A 44 14.00 -13.47 -5.82
N TRP A 45 13.42 -13.54 -4.63
CA TRP A 45 12.65 -12.45 -4.06
C TRP A 45 13.56 -11.23 -3.80
N ASN A 46 13.26 -10.10 -4.43
CA ASN A 46 14.00 -8.86 -4.22
C ASN A 46 13.47 -8.11 -2.98
N PHE A 47 13.93 -8.53 -1.80
CA PHE A 47 13.53 -7.93 -0.52
C PHE A 47 13.93 -6.46 -0.38
N ILE A 48 14.91 -5.98 -1.16
CA ILE A 48 15.34 -4.57 -1.14
C ILE A 48 14.19 -3.68 -1.63
N LYS A 49 13.51 -4.06 -2.72
CA LYS A 49 12.34 -3.32 -3.22
C LYS A 49 11.21 -3.32 -2.19
N VAL A 50 10.94 -4.47 -1.56
CA VAL A 50 9.87 -4.60 -0.54
C VAL A 50 10.11 -3.66 0.65
N ARG A 51 11.33 -3.60 1.17
CA ARG A 51 11.67 -2.68 2.28
C ARG A 51 11.49 -1.22 1.90
N ARG A 52 11.85 -0.84 0.67
CA ARG A 52 11.64 0.53 0.16
C ARG A 52 10.16 0.87 0.04
N ILE A 53 9.33 -0.06 -0.45
CA ILE A 53 7.87 0.12 -0.52
C ILE A 53 7.30 0.35 0.88
N ILE A 54 7.66 -0.50 1.86
CA ILE A 54 7.21 -0.35 3.24
C ILE A 54 7.62 1.01 3.81
N PHE A 55 8.86 1.44 3.57
CA PHE A 55 9.37 2.73 4.03
C PHE A 55 8.59 3.91 3.43
N VAL A 56 8.35 3.89 2.12
CA VAL A 56 7.55 4.92 1.43
C VAL A 56 6.12 4.92 1.94
N SER A 57 5.49 3.75 2.13
CA SER A 57 4.14 3.63 2.69
C SER A 57 4.03 4.22 4.10
N LEU A 58 5.03 3.99 4.96
CA LEU A 58 5.07 4.55 6.31
C LEU A 58 5.20 6.08 6.27
N ILE A 59 6.08 6.62 5.43
CA ILE A 59 6.23 8.07 5.27
C ILE A 59 4.94 8.69 4.72
N SER A 60 4.37 8.13 3.65
CA SER A 60 3.12 8.66 3.07
C SER A 60 1.96 8.59 4.05
N GLY A 61 1.88 7.52 4.84
CA GLY A 61 0.87 7.37 5.90
C GLY A 61 1.06 8.39 7.03
N GLY A 62 2.30 8.60 7.48
CA GLY A 62 2.63 9.60 8.50
C GLY A 62 2.29 11.02 8.03
N ILE A 63 2.66 11.38 6.80
CA ILE A 63 2.32 12.67 6.20
C ILE A 63 0.79 12.80 6.06
N SER A 64 0.11 11.74 5.61
CA SER A 64 -1.35 11.73 5.51
C SER A 64 -2.02 12.03 6.84
N TYR A 65 -1.51 11.48 7.94
CA TYR A 65 -2.05 11.72 9.27
C TYR A 65 -1.89 13.19 9.70
N ILE A 66 -0.72 13.78 9.44
CA ILE A 66 -0.47 15.20 9.73
C ILE A 66 -1.40 16.09 8.90
N LEU A 67 -1.53 15.80 7.60
CA LEU A 67 -2.41 16.54 6.70
C LEU A 67 -3.88 16.42 7.07
N TYR A 68 -4.33 15.23 7.50
CA TYR A 68 -5.71 15.03 7.95
C TYR A 68 -6.08 15.97 9.10
N ASN A 69 -5.18 16.14 10.07
CA ASN A 69 -5.39 17.06 11.19
C ASN A 69 -5.34 18.53 10.75
N TYR A 70 -4.49 18.86 9.77
CA TYR A 70 -4.39 20.22 9.23
C TYR A 70 -5.65 20.64 8.45
N PHE A 71 -6.28 19.72 7.72
CA PHE A 71 -7.51 19.96 6.96
C PHE A 71 -8.80 19.75 7.79
N SER A 72 -8.73 19.89 9.11
CA SER A 72 -9.88 19.70 10.00
C SER A 72 -11.01 20.72 9.77
N ASP A 73 -10.70 21.89 9.21
CA ASP A 73 -11.65 22.98 8.97
C ASP A 73 -12.57 22.79 7.74
N PHE A 74 -12.35 21.76 6.92
CA PHE A 74 -13.23 21.49 5.79
C PHE A 74 -14.61 21.00 6.25
N SER A 75 -15.64 21.79 5.94
CA SER A 75 -17.04 21.51 6.31
C SER A 75 -17.63 20.28 5.63
N ILE A 76 -17.08 19.84 4.50
CA ILE A 76 -17.53 18.67 3.75
C ILE A 76 -16.50 17.54 3.87
N GLU A 77 -16.81 16.54 4.70
CA GLU A 77 -15.92 15.40 4.97
C GLU A 77 -15.55 14.62 3.69
N PHE A 78 -16.50 14.46 2.76
CA PHE A 78 -16.23 13.79 1.49
C PHE A 78 -15.14 14.49 0.67
N VAL A 79 -15.20 15.83 0.56
CA VAL A 79 -14.21 16.63 -0.17
C VAL A 79 -12.84 16.51 0.50
N ARG A 80 -12.79 16.55 1.83
CA ARG A 80 -11.57 16.34 2.62
C ARG A 80 -10.93 14.99 2.31
N LEU A 81 -11.70 13.90 2.32
CA LEU A 81 -11.20 12.55 2.05
C LEU A 81 -10.70 12.39 0.61
N VAL A 82 -11.42 12.94 -0.38
CA VAL A 82 -11.00 12.89 -1.78
C VAL A 82 -9.69 13.66 -1.99
N LEU A 83 -9.58 14.88 -1.46
CA LEU A 83 -8.36 15.69 -1.56
C LEU A 83 -7.17 15.00 -0.89
N LEU A 84 -7.35 14.46 0.32
CA LEU A 84 -6.31 13.69 1.00
C LEU A 84 -5.90 12.46 0.19
N GLY A 85 -6.87 11.73 -0.39
CA GLY A 85 -6.59 10.57 -1.25
C GLY A 85 -5.70 10.94 -2.44
N ILE A 86 -5.99 12.06 -3.11
CA ILE A 86 -5.18 12.56 -4.24
C ILE A 86 -3.76 12.92 -3.76
N ILE A 87 -3.64 13.64 -2.64
CA ILE A 87 -2.33 14.06 -2.10
C ILE A 87 -1.49 12.85 -1.71
N VAL A 88 -2.08 11.88 -1.01
CA VAL A 88 -1.39 10.65 -0.59
C VAL A 88 -0.97 9.82 -1.79
N LEU A 89 -1.81 9.73 -2.82
CA LEU A 89 -1.47 9.04 -4.07
C LEU A 89 -0.23 9.69 -4.73
N ILE A 90 -0.23 11.01 -4.86
CA ILE A 90 0.89 11.76 -5.44
C ILE A 90 2.17 11.54 -4.62
N LEU A 91 2.07 11.65 -3.29
CA LEU A 91 3.20 11.42 -2.37
C LEU A 91 3.75 10.00 -2.49
N PHE A 92 2.87 9.01 -2.53
CA PHE A 92 3.26 7.60 -2.61
C PHE A 92 3.94 7.27 -3.94
N VAL A 93 3.33 7.65 -5.07
CA VAL A 93 3.89 7.41 -6.41
C VAL A 93 5.24 8.14 -6.57
N SER A 94 5.32 9.40 -6.15
CA SER A 94 6.57 10.17 -6.20
C SER A 94 7.64 9.56 -5.31
N GLY A 95 7.28 9.09 -4.11
CA GLY A 95 8.18 8.36 -3.23
C GLY A 95 8.72 7.09 -3.87
N LEU A 96 7.86 6.26 -4.46
CA LEU A 96 8.30 5.05 -5.16
C LEU A 96 9.27 5.35 -6.32
N TYR A 97 9.05 6.46 -7.03
CA TYR A 97 9.95 6.93 -8.08
C TYR A 97 11.32 7.34 -7.53
N ILE A 98 11.36 8.17 -6.48
CA ILE A 98 12.61 8.62 -5.84
C ILE A 98 13.41 7.43 -5.31
N PHE A 99 12.76 6.46 -4.68
CA PHE A 99 13.43 5.26 -4.15
C PHE A 99 13.76 4.22 -5.23
N SER A 100 13.57 4.53 -6.52
CA SER A 100 13.88 3.66 -7.66
C SER A 100 13.30 2.24 -7.48
N VAL A 101 12.05 2.17 -7.02
CA VAL A 101 11.34 0.90 -6.86
C VAL A 101 10.90 0.36 -8.23
N PHE A 102 10.52 1.27 -9.12
CA PHE A 102 10.11 0.98 -10.48
C PHE A 102 11.23 0.36 -11.30
N GLU A 103 10.86 -0.57 -12.17
CA GLU A 103 11.77 -1.11 -13.16
C GLU A 103 12.07 -0.07 -14.26
N PRO A 104 13.22 -0.18 -14.95
CA PRO A 104 13.58 0.77 -16.00
C PRO A 104 12.47 0.96 -17.06
N LYS A 105 11.83 -0.15 -17.46
CA LYS A 105 10.68 -0.15 -18.39
C LYS A 105 9.49 0.66 -17.87
N GLU A 106 9.21 0.60 -16.56
CA GLU A 106 8.13 1.35 -15.92
C GLU A 106 8.48 2.83 -15.82
N THR A 107 9.75 3.15 -15.52
CA THR A 107 10.21 4.55 -15.47
C THR A 107 10.15 5.24 -16.83
N ASP A 108 10.38 4.51 -17.93
CA ASP A 108 10.30 5.08 -19.28
C ASP A 108 8.86 5.41 -19.68
N ILE A 109 7.89 4.59 -19.26
CA ILE A 109 6.45 4.89 -19.45
C ILE A 109 6.06 6.15 -18.67
N LEU A 110 6.48 6.25 -17.41
CA LEU A 110 6.21 7.43 -16.57
C LEU A 110 6.80 8.71 -17.18
N LYS A 111 8.06 8.65 -17.64
CA LYS A 111 8.70 9.77 -18.35
C LYS A 111 7.95 10.13 -19.64
N GLY A 112 7.46 9.14 -20.38
CA GLY A 112 6.65 9.35 -21.58
C GLY A 112 5.33 10.07 -21.31
N ILE A 113 4.63 9.70 -20.23
CA ILE A 113 3.40 10.38 -19.79
C ILE A 113 3.71 11.81 -19.36
N TYR A 114 4.72 11.99 -18.50
CA TYR A 114 5.11 13.32 -18.01
C TYR A 114 5.44 14.27 -19.17
N ARG A 115 6.22 13.81 -20.15
CA ARG A 115 6.58 14.60 -21.34
C ARG A 115 5.37 14.96 -22.20
N LYS A 116 4.39 14.06 -22.33
CA LYS A 116 3.14 14.34 -23.06
C LYS A 116 2.26 15.37 -22.35
N VAL A 117 2.20 15.33 -21.02
CA VAL A 117 1.45 16.30 -20.23
C VAL A 117 2.11 17.67 -20.29
N LEU A 118 3.43 17.74 -20.12
CA LEU A 118 4.18 18.99 -20.14
C LEU A 118 4.13 19.68 -21.52
N ASN A 119 4.15 18.92 -22.62
CA ASN A 119 4.07 19.48 -23.98
C ASN A 119 2.65 19.93 -24.38
N LYS A 120 1.62 19.61 -23.59
CA LYS A 120 0.23 20.02 -23.84
C LYS A 120 -0.20 21.23 -23.01
N LEU A 121 0.60 21.61 -22.02
CA LEU A 121 0.48 22.83 -21.22
C LEU A 121 1.30 23.95 -21.88
#